data_AF-A0A814SPZ8-F1
#
_entry.id   AF-A0A814SPZ8-F1
#
_cell.length_a   1.000
_cell.length_b   1.000
_cell.length_c   1.000
_cell.angle_alpha   90.00
_cell.angle_beta   90.00
_cell.angle_gamma   90.00
#
_symmetry.space_group_name_H-M   'P 1'
#
loop_
_entity.id
_entity.type
_entity.pdbx_description
1 polymer ?
#
loop_
_entity_poly.entity_id
_entity_poly.type
_entity_poly.pdbx_seq_one_letter_code
_entity_poly.pdbx_strand_id
1 'polypeptide(L)'
;LGITPSIKSTLFQLLLNYNEELMKNYLIRIFSKLRKYLEENYEENDLVSLKLMYLNALEDNLYSRGTVNLSEENLNLDIQLAVRFLNDLLLGHVDTDNNDNVFTLKLIAKIKFCLATCSKLVVNYDTENKQTIDLILLTKRFIDINQHVLWFRFYFIKNVFRRHCKAELLRLANEDETTDLLPFNLTQEANNVPYTYVICANEYKNIRNSISDLD
;
A
#
# COMPACT_ATOMS: atom_id res chain seq x y z
N LEU A 1 5.32 39.19 -1.81
CA LEU A 1 4.67 37.86 -1.70
C LEU A 1 5.38 36.96 -2.70
N GLY A 2 6.35 36.17 -2.22
CA GLY A 2 7.08 35.22 -3.08
C GLY A 2 6.11 34.17 -3.60
N ILE A 3 6.13 33.90 -4.89
CA ILE A 3 5.30 32.88 -5.50
C ILE A 3 5.80 31.53 -5.01
N THR A 4 5.06 30.86 -4.14
CA THR A 4 5.35 29.46 -3.79
C THR A 4 4.96 28.58 -4.99
N PRO A 5 5.90 27.87 -5.61
CA PRO A 5 5.62 27.00 -6.75
C PRO A 5 4.74 25.82 -6.31
N SER A 6 3.64 25.61 -7.02
CA SER A 6 2.76 24.46 -6.81
C SER A 6 3.14 23.35 -7.78
N ILE A 7 3.49 22.18 -7.24
CA ILE A 7 3.70 20.96 -8.02
C ILE A 7 2.34 20.29 -8.23
N LYS A 8 1.98 20.00 -9.49
CA LYS A 8 0.71 19.36 -9.87
C LYS A 8 0.93 17.95 -10.40
N SER A 9 0.03 17.02 -10.07
CA SER A 9 0.07 15.63 -10.52
C SER A 9 -0.45 15.41 -11.96
N THR A 10 -0.99 16.44 -12.62
CA THR A 10 -1.69 16.30 -13.91
C THR A 10 -0.82 15.67 -15.00
N LEU A 11 0.41 16.15 -15.17
CA LEU A 11 1.32 15.57 -16.17
C LEU A 11 1.64 14.11 -15.83
N PHE A 12 1.89 13.82 -14.55
CA PHE A 12 2.18 12.46 -14.09
C PHE A 12 1.02 11.50 -14.36
N GLN A 13 -0.21 11.90 -14.02
CA GLN A 13 -1.42 11.12 -14.29
C GLN A 13 -1.63 10.87 -15.79
N LEU A 14 -1.38 11.87 -16.64
CA LEU A 14 -1.44 11.70 -18.09
C LEU A 14 -0.43 10.66 -18.58
N LEU A 15 0.83 10.75 -18.14
CA LEU A 15 1.89 9.83 -18.56
C LEU A 15 1.62 8.39 -18.11
N LEU A 16 1.01 8.18 -16.94
CA LEU A 16 0.62 6.86 -16.44
C LEU A 16 -0.50 6.20 -17.26
N ASN A 17 -1.31 6.98 -17.98
CA ASN A 17 -2.36 6.45 -18.86
C ASN A 17 -1.82 5.97 -20.21
N TYR A 18 -0.58 6.30 -20.57
CA TYR A 18 0.09 5.81 -21.77
C TYR A 18 0.87 4.52 -21.51
N ASN A 19 1.45 3.92 -22.56
CA ASN A 19 2.27 2.71 -22.44
C ASN A 19 3.40 2.94 -21.42
N GLU A 20 3.33 2.19 -20.33
CA GLU A 20 4.19 2.34 -19.17
C GLU A 20 5.68 2.13 -19.50
N GLU A 21 5.99 1.20 -20.41
CA GLU A 21 7.38 0.90 -20.80
C GLU A 21 8.03 2.09 -21.52
N LEU A 22 7.24 2.79 -22.34
CA LEU A 22 7.69 4.00 -23.05
C LEU A 22 7.80 5.21 -22.11
N MET A 23 6.91 5.30 -21.12
CA MET A 23 6.83 6.47 -20.24
C MET A 23 7.72 6.38 -18.99
N LYS A 24 8.22 5.19 -18.62
CA LYS A 24 9.08 4.97 -17.44
C LYS A 24 10.21 6.01 -17.33
N ASN A 25 11.00 6.17 -18.39
CA ASN A 25 12.14 7.10 -18.38
C ASN A 25 11.72 8.56 -18.19
N TYR A 26 10.55 8.94 -18.68
CA TYR A 26 10.01 10.28 -18.49
C TYR A 26 9.54 10.50 -17.05
N LEU A 27 8.86 9.51 -16.45
CA LEU A 27 8.42 9.57 -15.06
C LEU A 27 9.61 9.72 -14.11
N ILE A 28 10.66 8.93 -14.32
CA ILE A 28 11.92 9.00 -13.57
C ILE A 28 12.53 10.39 -13.72
N ARG A 29 12.69 10.87 -14.95
CA ARG A 29 13.32 12.17 -15.21
C ARG A 29 12.57 13.33 -14.57
N ILE A 30 11.24 13.31 -14.59
CA ILE A 30 10.43 14.36 -13.96
C ILE A 30 10.57 14.26 -12.43
N PHE A 31 10.47 13.06 -11.86
CA PHE A 31 10.62 12.85 -10.43
C PHE A 31 11.98 13.32 -9.92
N SER A 32 13.08 12.91 -10.58
CA SER A 32 14.44 13.32 -10.18
C SER A 32 14.66 14.83 -10.26
N LYS A 33 14.07 15.51 -11.26
CA LYS A 33 14.14 16.97 -11.36
C LYS A 33 13.38 17.66 -10.22
N LEU A 34 12.18 17.20 -9.89
CA LEU A 34 11.36 17.76 -8.82
C LEU A 34 11.98 17.47 -7.45
N ARG A 35 12.48 16.25 -7.25
CA ARG A 35 13.22 15.85 -6.05
C ARG A 35 14.41 16.78 -5.82
N LYS A 36 15.29 16.91 -6.81
CA LYS A 36 16.46 17.80 -6.73
C LYS A 36 16.07 19.25 -6.43
N TYR A 37 15.02 19.74 -7.08
CA TYR A 37 14.52 21.10 -6.82
C TYR A 37 14.03 21.27 -5.37
N LEU A 38 13.31 20.28 -4.83
CA LEU A 38 12.85 20.33 -3.44
C LEU A 38 14.00 20.21 -2.44
N GLU A 39 14.97 19.31 -2.67
CA GLU A 39 16.15 19.16 -1.83
C GLU A 39 16.99 20.45 -1.76
N GLU A 40 17.06 21.21 -2.86
CA GLU A 40 17.83 22.45 -2.92
C GLU A 40 17.10 23.67 -2.31
N ASN A 41 15.77 23.63 -2.21
CA ASN A 41 14.97 24.84 -1.93
C ASN A 41 13.94 24.70 -0.79
N TYR A 42 13.69 23.49 -0.28
CA TYR A 42 12.58 23.18 0.64
C TYR A 42 13.00 22.16 1.72
N GLU A 43 12.09 21.91 2.67
CA GLU A 43 12.31 20.97 3.76
C GLU A 43 12.04 19.52 3.34
N GLU A 44 12.55 18.57 4.13
CA GLU A 44 12.33 17.14 3.96
C GLU A 44 10.84 16.75 3.92
N ASN A 45 9.99 17.49 4.62
CA ASN A 45 8.53 17.29 4.62
C ASN A 45 7.89 17.48 3.24
N ASP A 46 8.46 18.37 2.41
CA ASP A 46 7.99 18.61 1.05
C ASP A 46 8.38 17.45 0.13
N LEU A 47 9.53 16.81 0.38
CA LEU A 47 9.94 15.58 -0.31
C LEU A 47 9.00 14.41 0.00
N VAL A 48 8.60 14.25 1.26
CA VAL A 48 7.58 13.25 1.65
C VAL A 48 6.26 13.52 0.93
N SER A 49 5.85 14.79 0.85
CA SER A 49 4.64 15.19 0.14
C SER A 49 4.71 14.89 -1.37
N LEU A 50 5.87 15.08 -2.00
CA LEU A 50 6.12 14.69 -3.40
C LEU A 50 6.02 13.17 -3.59
N LYS A 51 6.70 12.38 -2.75
CA LYS A 51 6.66 10.91 -2.78
C LYS A 51 5.21 10.41 -2.63
N LEU A 52 4.44 10.98 -1.70
CA LEU A 52 3.03 10.65 -1.49
C LEU A 52 2.15 11.04 -2.69
N MET A 53 2.37 12.20 -3.31
CA MET A 53 1.63 12.62 -4.50
C MET A 53 1.82 11.62 -5.66
N TYR A 54 3.07 11.18 -5.89
CA TYR A 54 3.40 10.19 -6.90
C TYR A 54 2.78 8.83 -6.57
N LEU A 55 2.90 8.39 -5.32
CA LEU A 55 2.31 7.12 -4.85
C LEU A 55 0.80 7.09 -5.06
N ASN A 56 0.09 8.16 -4.68
CA ASN A 56 -1.35 8.25 -4.85
C ASN A 56 -1.76 8.19 -6.32
N ALA A 57 -1.05 8.88 -7.21
CA ALA A 57 -1.37 8.83 -8.62
C ALA A 57 -1.03 7.49 -9.29
N LEU A 58 -0.03 6.75 -8.79
CA LEU A 58 0.23 5.36 -9.19
C LEU A 58 -0.92 4.44 -8.74
N GLU A 59 -1.40 4.61 -7.51
CA GLU A 59 -2.58 3.90 -7.00
C GLU A 59 -3.82 4.19 -7.84
N ASP A 60 -4.11 5.47 -8.11
CA ASP A 60 -5.23 5.87 -8.95
C ASP A 60 -5.14 5.24 -10.35
N ASN A 61 -3.94 5.07 -10.91
CA ASN A 61 -3.77 4.39 -12.19
C ASN A 61 -4.03 2.86 -12.08
N LEU A 62 -3.60 2.22 -11.00
CA LEU A 62 -3.86 0.80 -10.76
C LEU A 62 -5.37 0.54 -10.58
N TYR A 63 -6.06 1.38 -9.82
CA TYR A 63 -7.50 1.26 -9.60
C TYR A 63 -8.32 1.72 -10.81
N SER A 64 -7.90 2.76 -11.54
CA SER A 64 -8.69 3.28 -12.67
C SER A 64 -8.80 2.28 -13.83
N ARG A 65 -7.81 1.40 -14.00
CA ARG A 65 -7.89 0.24 -14.91
C ARG A 65 -8.94 -0.79 -14.49
N GLY A 66 -9.31 -0.83 -13.20
CA GLY A 66 -10.37 -1.69 -12.65
C GLY A 66 -11.72 -1.01 -12.45
N THR A 67 -11.84 0.32 -12.56
CA THR A 67 -13.11 1.04 -12.26
C THR A 67 -14.09 1.15 -13.42
N VAL A 68 -13.79 0.60 -14.61
CA VAL A 68 -14.70 0.75 -15.76
C VAL A 68 -16.02 -0.02 -15.55
N ASN A 69 -16.08 -1.02 -14.65
CA ASN A 69 -17.33 -1.69 -14.26
C ASN A 69 -17.31 -2.08 -12.76
N LEU A 70 -18.29 -1.67 -11.95
CA LEU A 70 -18.37 -2.13 -10.54
C LEU A 70 -19.04 -3.51 -10.46
N SER A 71 -18.48 -4.54 -11.13
CA SER A 71 -19.00 -5.91 -11.15
C SER A 71 -18.12 -6.88 -10.34
N GLU A 72 -18.67 -8.03 -9.93
CA GLU A 72 -17.93 -9.14 -9.30
C GLU A 72 -16.73 -9.61 -10.15
N GLU A 73 -16.80 -9.44 -11.47
CA GLU A 73 -15.72 -9.74 -12.41
C GLU A 73 -14.45 -8.91 -12.11
N ASN A 74 -14.61 -7.66 -11.66
CA ASN A 74 -13.47 -6.81 -11.34
C ASN A 74 -12.82 -7.16 -10.00
N LEU A 75 -13.59 -7.68 -9.04
CA LEU A 75 -13.02 -8.22 -7.81
C LEU A 75 -12.22 -9.50 -8.10
N ASN A 76 -12.73 -10.39 -8.95
CA ASN A 76 -12.00 -11.59 -9.38
C ASN A 76 -10.72 -11.24 -10.13
N LEU A 77 -10.74 -10.25 -11.02
CA LEU A 77 -9.55 -9.75 -11.70
C LEU A 77 -8.54 -9.16 -10.70
N ASP A 78 -9.00 -8.34 -9.75
CA ASP A 78 -8.17 -7.77 -8.70
C ASP A 78 -7.47 -8.87 -7.88
N ILE A 79 -8.20 -9.94 -7.53
CA ILE A 79 -7.67 -11.09 -6.80
C ILE A 79 -6.56 -11.77 -7.62
N GLN A 80 -6.82 -12.06 -8.90
CA GLN A 80 -5.84 -12.72 -9.77
C GLN A 80 -4.56 -11.90 -9.92
N LEU A 81 -4.70 -10.58 -10.12
CA LEU A 81 -3.56 -9.67 -10.22
C LEU A 81 -2.76 -9.62 -8.92
N ALA A 82 -3.46 -9.57 -7.77
CA ALA A 82 -2.82 -9.54 -6.45
C ALA A 82 -2.09 -10.86 -6.14
N VAL A 83 -2.73 -12.01 -6.39
CA VAL A 83 -2.12 -13.34 -6.21
C VAL A 83 -0.88 -13.50 -7.08
N ARG A 84 -0.98 -13.14 -8.37
CA ARG A 84 0.16 -13.22 -9.28
C ARG A 84 1.32 -12.35 -8.80
N PHE A 85 1.05 -11.10 -8.47
CA PHE A 85 2.08 -10.17 -8.03
C PHE A 85 2.75 -10.59 -6.72
N LEU A 86 1.97 -11.00 -5.70
CA LEU A 86 2.56 -11.47 -4.44
C LEU A 86 3.37 -12.75 -4.63
N ASN A 87 2.94 -13.68 -5.48
CA ASN A 87 3.74 -14.84 -5.85
C ASN A 87 5.06 -14.43 -6.50
N ASP A 88 5.02 -13.58 -7.54
CA ASP A 88 6.21 -13.11 -8.24
C ASP A 88 7.18 -12.40 -7.27
N LEU A 89 6.65 -11.61 -6.34
CA LEU A 89 7.43 -10.90 -5.32
C LEU A 89 8.09 -11.87 -4.33
N LEU A 90 7.34 -12.83 -3.82
CA LEU A 90 7.81 -13.82 -2.84
C LEU A 90 8.78 -14.85 -3.43
N LEU A 91 8.68 -15.11 -4.74
CA LEU A 91 9.62 -15.97 -5.47
C LEU A 91 10.89 -15.22 -5.93
N GLY A 92 10.98 -13.91 -5.66
CA GLY A 92 12.13 -13.10 -6.07
C GLY A 92 12.19 -12.83 -7.58
N HIS A 93 11.07 -12.94 -8.29
CA HIS A 93 10.98 -12.60 -9.72
C HIS A 93 10.80 -11.10 -9.94
N VAL A 94 10.53 -10.34 -8.88
CA VAL A 94 10.51 -8.89 -8.89
C VAL A 94 11.88 -8.37 -8.48
N ASP A 95 12.52 -7.64 -9.37
CA ASP A 95 13.78 -6.95 -9.12
C ASP A 95 13.59 -5.88 -8.03
N THR A 96 13.93 -6.23 -6.79
CA THR A 96 13.81 -5.33 -5.63
C THR A 96 15.07 -4.50 -5.38
N ASP A 97 16.18 -4.81 -6.07
CA ASP A 97 17.45 -4.10 -5.99
C ASP A 97 17.52 -2.88 -6.93
N ASN A 98 16.40 -2.57 -7.60
CA ASN A 98 16.32 -1.42 -8.49
C ASN A 98 16.28 -0.11 -7.68
N ASN A 99 17.40 0.61 -7.63
CA ASN A 99 17.56 1.90 -6.94
C ASN A 99 16.75 3.08 -7.54
N ASP A 100 15.81 2.83 -8.44
CA ASP A 100 14.93 3.86 -8.99
C ASP A 100 13.75 4.15 -8.04
N ASN A 101 13.74 5.36 -7.48
CA ASN A 101 12.67 5.86 -6.62
C ASN A 101 11.26 5.68 -7.20
N VAL A 102 11.08 5.86 -8.52
CA VAL A 102 9.77 5.69 -9.15
C VAL A 102 9.37 4.22 -9.18
N PHE A 103 10.33 3.33 -9.41
CA PHE A 103 10.12 1.88 -9.34
C PHE A 103 9.75 1.46 -7.91
N THR A 104 10.46 1.95 -6.90
CA THR A 104 10.16 1.69 -5.48
C THR A 104 8.76 2.17 -5.11
N LEU A 105 8.38 3.39 -5.49
CA LEU A 105 7.02 3.91 -5.26
C LEU A 105 5.95 3.06 -5.95
N LYS A 106 6.23 2.56 -7.15
CA LYS A 106 5.33 1.65 -7.88
C LYS A 106 5.23 0.29 -7.19
N LEU A 107 6.33 -0.25 -6.70
CA LEU A 107 6.35 -1.50 -5.94
C LEU A 107 5.47 -1.36 -4.69
N ILE A 108 5.63 -0.26 -3.95
CA ILE A 108 4.82 0.07 -2.78
C ILE A 108 3.33 0.20 -3.17
N ALA A 109 3.00 0.88 -4.27
CA ALA A 109 1.62 1.01 -4.76
C ALA A 109 0.98 -0.37 -5.03
N LYS A 110 1.73 -1.29 -5.66
CA LYS A 110 1.25 -2.66 -5.93
C LYS A 110 1.08 -3.49 -4.66
N ILE A 111 1.97 -3.35 -3.67
CA ILE A 111 1.80 -4.01 -2.38
C ILE A 111 0.57 -3.46 -1.67
N LYS A 112 0.38 -2.13 -1.64
CA LYS A 112 -0.83 -1.50 -1.09
C LYS A 112 -2.10 -2.00 -1.78
N PHE A 113 -2.07 -2.17 -3.09
CA PHE A 113 -3.17 -2.78 -3.84
C PHE A 113 -3.48 -4.20 -3.34
N CYS A 114 -2.48 -5.06 -3.20
CA CYS A 114 -2.68 -6.44 -2.73
C CYS A 114 -3.25 -6.48 -1.30
N LEU A 115 -2.71 -5.68 -0.39
CA LEU A 115 -3.19 -5.57 0.98
C LEU A 115 -4.62 -5.03 1.04
N ALA A 116 -4.93 -4.02 0.21
CA ALA A 116 -6.28 -3.48 0.12
C ALA A 116 -7.27 -4.50 -0.46
N THR A 117 -6.89 -5.27 -1.47
CA THR A 117 -7.72 -6.33 -2.05
C THR A 117 -7.95 -7.47 -1.04
N CYS A 118 -6.90 -7.94 -0.38
CA CYS A 118 -7.01 -8.94 0.68
C CYS A 118 -7.93 -8.46 1.82
N SER A 119 -7.81 -7.19 2.23
CA SER A 119 -8.67 -6.63 3.29
C SER A 119 -10.16 -6.61 2.97
N LYS A 120 -10.55 -6.68 1.68
CA LYS A 120 -11.96 -6.77 1.27
C LYS A 120 -12.53 -8.18 1.54
N LEU A 121 -11.67 -9.19 1.60
CA LEU A 121 -12.05 -10.61 1.57
C LEU A 121 -11.86 -11.28 2.93
N VAL A 122 -10.85 -10.86 3.69
CA VAL A 122 -10.39 -11.57 4.91
C VAL A 122 -11.49 -11.81 5.96
N VAL A 123 -12.54 -10.98 6.04
CA VAL A 123 -13.61 -11.14 7.03
C VAL A 123 -14.68 -12.15 6.59
N ASN A 124 -14.99 -12.25 5.30
CA ASN A 124 -16.06 -13.09 4.78
C ASN A 124 -15.59 -13.77 3.49
N TYR A 125 -14.50 -14.53 3.56
CA TYR A 125 -13.98 -15.24 2.40
C TYR A 125 -14.73 -16.55 2.18
N ASP A 126 -14.97 -16.85 0.91
CA ASP A 126 -15.45 -18.16 0.50
C ASP A 126 -14.30 -19.18 0.60
N THR A 127 -14.45 -20.15 1.50
CA THR A 127 -13.49 -21.24 1.71
C THR A 127 -13.38 -22.20 0.53
N GLU A 128 -14.32 -22.16 -0.41
CA GLU A 128 -14.26 -22.94 -1.65
C GLU A 128 -13.52 -22.20 -2.77
N ASN A 129 -13.34 -20.88 -2.64
CA ASN A 129 -12.63 -20.08 -3.62
C ASN A 129 -11.10 -20.11 -3.37
N LYS A 130 -10.44 -21.01 -4.08
CA LYS A 130 -8.97 -21.19 -4.02
C LYS A 130 -8.17 -19.89 -4.20
N GLN A 131 -8.56 -19.02 -5.13
CA GLN A 131 -7.79 -17.78 -5.38
C GLN A 131 -7.87 -16.80 -4.21
N THR A 132 -9.01 -16.78 -3.50
CA THR A 132 -9.18 -15.98 -2.29
C THR A 132 -8.32 -16.51 -1.15
N ILE A 133 -8.30 -17.83 -0.95
CA ILE A 133 -7.44 -18.48 0.04
C ILE A 133 -5.96 -18.22 -0.27
N ASP A 134 -5.56 -18.41 -1.53
CA ASP A 134 -4.18 -18.15 -1.96
C ASP A 134 -3.77 -16.70 -1.66
N LEU A 135 -4.65 -15.73 -1.92
CA LEU A 135 -4.37 -14.32 -1.62
C LEU A 135 -4.17 -14.07 -0.12
N ILE A 136 -5.00 -14.65 0.74
CA ILE A 136 -4.89 -14.52 2.20
C ILE A 136 -3.57 -15.14 2.69
N LEU A 137 -3.25 -16.36 2.24
CA LEU A 137 -2.02 -17.07 2.62
C LEU A 137 -0.76 -16.33 2.14
N LEU A 138 -0.75 -15.83 0.90
CA LEU A 138 0.37 -15.06 0.36
C LEU A 138 0.53 -13.72 1.10
N THR A 139 -0.58 -13.07 1.44
CA THR A 139 -0.55 -11.83 2.24
C THR A 139 0.03 -12.09 3.62
N LYS A 140 -0.39 -13.19 4.27
CA LYS A 140 0.13 -13.62 5.57
C LYS A 140 1.63 -13.87 5.51
N ARG A 141 2.08 -14.68 4.53
CA ARG A 141 3.50 -14.97 4.31
C ARG A 141 4.31 -13.71 4.01
N PHE A 142 3.76 -12.79 3.23
CA PHE A 142 4.41 -11.51 2.93
C PHE A 142 4.60 -10.66 4.18
N ILE A 143 3.57 -10.52 5.01
CA ILE A 143 3.64 -9.78 6.28
C ILE A 143 4.64 -10.43 7.24
N ASP A 144 4.67 -11.76 7.31
CA ASP A 144 5.58 -12.51 8.18
C ASP A 144 7.06 -12.33 7.79
N ILE A 145 7.38 -12.47 6.49
CA ILE A 145 8.73 -12.20 5.97
C ILE A 145 9.16 -10.75 6.26
N ASN A 146 8.22 -9.80 6.16
CA ASN A 146 8.46 -8.38 6.39
C ASN A 146 8.07 -7.93 7.82
N GLN A 147 8.20 -8.80 8.82
CA GLN A 147 7.83 -8.52 10.21
C GLN A 147 8.47 -7.25 10.80
N HIS A 148 9.66 -6.88 10.32
CA HIS A 148 10.38 -5.67 10.73
C HIS A 148 9.76 -4.39 10.14
N VAL A 149 8.99 -4.50 9.06
CA VAL A 149 8.28 -3.38 8.40
C VAL A 149 6.82 -3.37 8.84
N LEU A 150 6.57 -2.82 10.03
CA LEU A 150 5.23 -2.75 10.63
C LEU A 150 4.20 -2.01 9.77
N TRP A 151 4.67 -1.16 8.85
CA TRP A 151 3.83 -0.36 7.97
C TRP A 151 2.84 -1.20 7.14
N PHE A 152 3.26 -2.32 6.58
CA PHE A 152 2.37 -3.18 5.78
C PHE A 152 1.22 -3.73 6.63
N ARG A 153 1.53 -4.14 7.87
CA ARG A 153 0.56 -4.63 8.84
C ARG A 153 -0.43 -3.54 9.23
N PHE A 154 0.06 -2.34 9.56
CA PHE A 154 -0.81 -1.21 9.89
C PHE A 154 -1.68 -0.76 8.72
N TYR A 155 -1.14 -0.76 7.50
CA TYR A 155 -1.90 -0.45 6.31
C TYR A 155 -3.03 -1.46 6.09
N PHE A 156 -2.76 -2.75 6.27
CA PHE A 156 -3.77 -3.80 6.19
C PHE A 156 -4.88 -3.60 7.24
N ILE A 157 -4.51 -3.42 8.51
CA ILE A 157 -5.46 -3.21 9.62
C ILE A 157 -6.34 -1.99 9.37
N LYS A 158 -5.74 -0.86 8.97
CA LYS A 158 -6.46 0.37 8.64
C LYS A 158 -7.51 0.11 7.56
N ASN A 159 -7.18 -0.71 6.57
CA ASN A 159 -8.08 -1.05 5.47
C ASN A 159 -9.20 -2.01 5.87
N VAL A 160 -8.92 -2.99 6.74
CA VAL A 160 -9.95 -3.86 7.34
C VAL A 160 -10.89 -3.05 8.21
N PHE A 161 -10.36 -2.26 9.14
CA PHE A 161 -11.15 -1.42 10.05
C PHE A 161 -12.08 -0.46 9.29
N ARG A 162 -11.56 0.20 8.24
CA ARG A 162 -12.34 1.12 7.41
C ARG A 162 -13.54 0.44 6.73
N ARG A 163 -13.45 -0.86 6.45
CA ARG A 163 -14.47 -1.62 5.71
C ARG A 163 -15.42 -2.39 6.61
N HIS A 164 -14.88 -3.11 7.58
CA HIS A 164 -15.60 -4.10 8.37
C HIS A 164 -15.80 -3.69 9.84
N CYS A 165 -15.39 -2.47 10.20
CA CYS A 165 -15.46 -1.93 11.56
C CYS A 165 -14.59 -2.71 12.57
N LYS A 166 -14.61 -2.25 13.83
CA LYS A 166 -13.78 -2.80 14.92
C LYS A 166 -14.14 -4.24 15.29
N ALA A 167 -15.43 -4.58 15.28
CA ALA A 167 -15.91 -5.87 15.77
C ALA A 167 -15.32 -7.03 14.95
N GLU A 168 -15.31 -6.89 13.63
CA GLU A 168 -14.75 -7.89 12.73
C GLU A 168 -13.21 -7.97 12.84
N LEU A 169 -12.54 -6.84 13.07
CA LEU A 169 -11.10 -6.83 13.32
C LEU A 169 -10.73 -7.62 14.60
N LEU A 170 -11.54 -7.49 15.66
CA LEU A 170 -11.36 -8.27 16.89
C LEU A 170 -11.71 -9.75 16.68
N ARG A 171 -12.66 -10.07 15.79
CA ARG A 171 -12.98 -11.45 15.42
C ARG A 171 -11.78 -12.11 14.74
N LEU A 172 -11.17 -11.44 13.77
CA LEU A 172 -9.92 -11.88 13.11
C LEU A 172 -8.76 -12.04 14.11
N ALA A 173 -8.73 -11.25 15.18
CA ALA A 173 -7.71 -11.38 16.23
C ALA A 173 -7.86 -12.64 17.08
N ASN A 174 -9.03 -13.29 17.05
CA ASN A 174 -9.32 -14.51 17.80
C ASN A 174 -9.38 -15.76 16.91
N GLU A 175 -9.22 -15.62 15.59
CA GLU A 175 -9.26 -16.73 14.62
C GLU A 175 -7.83 -17.18 14.30
N ASP A 176 -7.44 -18.40 14.69
CA ASP A 176 -6.08 -18.95 14.53
C ASP A 176 -5.49 -18.79 13.11
N GLU A 177 -6.33 -18.81 12.08
CA GLU A 177 -5.90 -18.67 10.69
C GLU A 177 -5.43 -17.24 10.36
N THR A 178 -6.03 -16.22 10.98
CA THR A 178 -5.86 -14.80 10.64
C THR A 178 -5.19 -13.98 11.74
N THR A 179 -4.99 -14.52 12.95
CA THR A 179 -4.33 -13.85 14.08
C THR A 179 -2.96 -13.26 13.71
N ASP A 180 -2.19 -13.99 12.90
CA ASP A 180 -0.84 -13.58 12.47
C ASP A 180 -0.84 -12.37 11.52
N LEU A 181 -1.99 -11.97 10.97
CA LEU A 181 -2.10 -10.75 10.17
C LEU A 181 -2.12 -9.49 11.07
N LEU A 182 -2.35 -9.65 12.36
CA LEU A 182 -2.47 -8.56 13.33
C LEU A 182 -1.24 -8.49 14.25
N PRO A 183 -0.80 -7.28 14.65
CA PRO A 183 0.27 -7.12 15.62
C PRO A 183 -0.17 -7.66 16.99
N PHE A 184 0.76 -8.33 17.67
CA PHE A 184 0.58 -8.94 18.99
C PHE A 184 0.04 -7.99 20.08
N ASN A 185 0.19 -6.66 19.89
CA ASN A 185 -0.29 -5.67 20.85
C ASN A 185 -1.81 -5.45 20.75
N LEU A 186 -2.43 -5.70 19.60
CA LEU A 186 -3.89 -5.57 19.43
C LEU A 186 -4.66 -6.74 20.06
N THR A 187 -4.06 -7.93 20.11
CA THR A 187 -4.64 -9.12 20.76
C THR A 187 -4.62 -9.01 22.29
N GLN A 188 -3.67 -8.27 22.88
CA GLN A 188 -3.59 -8.03 24.33
C GLN A 188 -4.52 -6.91 24.82
N GLU A 189 -4.83 -5.92 23.98
CA GLU A 189 -5.73 -4.80 24.32
C GLU A 189 -7.23 -5.12 24.18
N ALA A 190 -7.62 -6.35 23.82
CA ALA A 190 -9.03 -6.76 23.74
C ALA A 190 -9.82 -6.55 25.05
N ASN A 191 -9.12 -6.51 26.20
CA ASN A 191 -9.71 -6.31 27.52
C ASN A 191 -9.80 -4.84 27.99
N ASN A 192 -9.20 -3.89 27.28
CA ASN A 192 -9.26 -2.47 27.61
C ASN A 192 -9.70 -1.69 26.37
N VAL A 193 -10.86 -1.03 26.45
CA VAL A 193 -11.39 -0.17 25.38
C VAL A 193 -10.30 0.79 24.89
N PRO A 194 -9.74 0.65 23.67
CA PRO A 194 -8.73 1.59 23.21
C PRO A 194 -9.45 2.80 22.61
N TYR A 195 -9.11 3.97 23.12
CA TYR A 195 -9.49 5.26 22.56
C TYR A 195 -9.11 5.30 21.07
N THR A 196 -10.12 5.53 20.23
CA THR A 196 -10.19 5.40 18.76
C THR A 196 -9.14 6.19 17.95
N TYR A 197 -8.17 6.82 18.61
CA TYR A 197 -7.14 7.66 17.98
C TYR A 197 -5.71 7.47 18.56
N VAL A 198 -5.53 6.67 19.62
CA VAL A 198 -4.23 6.59 20.33
C VAL A 198 -3.26 5.58 19.69
N ILE A 199 -3.75 4.42 19.21
CA ILE A 199 -2.94 3.38 18.51
C ILE A 199 -2.44 3.86 17.13
N CYS A 200 -2.90 5.03 16.68
CA CYS A 200 -2.43 5.61 15.43
C CYS A 200 -1.49 6.80 15.66
N ALA A 201 -1.41 7.44 16.82
CA ALA A 201 -0.69 8.72 16.91
C ALA A 201 0.84 8.54 16.99
N ASN A 202 1.31 7.61 17.83
CA ASN A 202 2.74 7.34 17.98
C ASN A 202 3.25 6.42 16.87
N GLU A 203 2.47 5.42 16.46
CA GLU A 203 2.82 4.58 15.31
C GLU A 203 2.73 5.34 13.99
N TYR A 204 1.85 6.32 13.80
CA TYR A 204 1.87 7.19 12.61
C TYR A 204 3.10 8.10 12.55
N LYS A 205 3.60 8.57 13.71
CA LYS A 205 4.90 9.25 13.77
C LYS A 205 6.03 8.30 13.34
N ASN A 206 6.03 7.06 13.83
CA ASN A 206 7.01 6.06 13.42
C ASN A 206 6.87 5.73 11.92
N ILE A 207 5.66 5.63 11.38
CA ILE A 207 5.38 5.43 9.96
C ILE A 207 5.88 6.60 9.11
N ARG A 208 5.66 7.84 9.53
CA ARG A 208 6.20 9.03 8.86
C ARG A 208 7.72 9.01 8.85
N ASN A 209 8.33 8.64 9.97
CA ASN A 209 9.79 8.57 10.09
C ASN A 209 10.35 7.45 9.21
N SER A 210 9.75 6.25 9.18
CA SER A 210 10.19 5.16 8.29
C SER A 210 10.02 5.47 6.79
N ILE A 211 9.08 6.35 6.42
CA ILE A 211 8.96 6.88 5.04
C ILE A 211 10.05 7.92 4.74
N SER A 212 10.53 8.62 5.77
CA SER A 212 11.64 9.57 5.69
C SER A 212 12.97 8.81 5.55
N ASP A 213 13.12 7.68 6.25
CA ASP A 213 14.30 6.79 6.23
C ASP A 213 14.43 5.91 4.96
N LEU A 214 13.48 5.98 4.03
CA LEU A 214 13.57 5.36 2.70
C LEU A 214 14.45 6.24 1.79
N ASP A 215 15.77 6.08 1.94
CA ASP A 215 16.83 6.64 1.07
C ASP A 215 16.94 5.89 -0.27
#